data_AF-A0A1A0I2S7-F1
#
_entry.id   AF-A0A1A0I2S7-F1
#
_cell.length_a   1.000
_cell.length_b   1.000
_cell.length_c   1.000
_cell.angle_alpha   90.00
_cell.angle_beta   90.00
_cell.angle_gamma   90.00
#
_symmetry.space_group_name_H-M   'P 1'
#
loop_
_entity.id
_entity.type
_entity.pdbx_description
1 polymer ?
#
loop_
_entity_poly.entity_id
_entity_poly.type
_entity_poly.pdbx_seq_one_letter_code
_entity_poly.pdbx_strand_id
1 'polypeptide(L)'
;MNAVAWIVIIVTIVVALIILAGAAWFAVDSDKRVRRFARSNDLIPGQPSRAPDDWTTSTSREARMHRRIRYAIADVHQNPWIANDAGLVAERDRLDAAVFDLDDKLIHASTLPEEGRESELEAIDAAIVELEELPKKLWETPAEQQRSDIDAAISTIGRV
;
A
#
# COMPACT_ATOMS: atom_id res chain seq x y z
N MET A 1 36.71 35.17 17.26
CA MET A 1 35.35 34.59 17.31
C MET A 1 34.84 34.65 18.74
N ASN A 2 33.67 35.24 18.95
CA ASN A 2 33.03 35.35 20.27
C ASN A 2 32.41 34.00 20.68
N ALA A 3 32.31 33.74 21.98
CA ALA A 3 31.79 32.47 22.53
C ALA A 3 30.39 32.11 21.97
N VAL A 4 29.58 33.13 21.68
CA VAL A 4 28.26 32.99 21.05
C VAL A 4 28.34 32.34 19.66
N ALA A 5 29.31 32.72 18.83
CA ALA A 5 29.48 32.12 17.50
C ALA A 5 29.85 30.63 17.59
N TRP A 6 30.67 30.25 18.58
CA TRP A 6 31.01 28.85 18.82
C TRP A 6 29.80 28.02 19.26
N ILE A 7 28.95 28.57 20.14
CA ILE A 7 27.73 27.90 20.60
C ILE A 7 26.78 27.65 19.43
N VAL A 8 26.56 28.66 18.57
CA VAL A 8 25.67 28.51 17.41
C VAL A 8 26.18 27.42 16.46
N ILE A 9 27.47 27.41 16.14
CA ILE A 9 28.08 26.40 15.26
C ILE A 9 27.89 24.99 15.84
N ILE A 10 28.17 24.81 17.15
CA ILE A 10 28.04 23.51 17.81
C ILE A 10 26.58 23.03 17.78
N VAL A 11 25.62 23.89 18.10
CA VAL A 11 24.19 23.54 18.08
C VAL A 11 23.75 23.15 16.68
N THR A 12 24.14 23.90 15.64
CA THR A 12 23.80 23.58 14.25
C THR A 12 24.37 22.23 13.82
N ILE A 13 25.63 21.93 14.18
CA ILE A 13 26.26 20.64 13.87
C ILE A 13 25.51 19.49 14.58
N VAL A 14 25.17 19.66 15.86
CA VAL A 14 24.45 18.64 16.63
C VAL A 14 23.06 18.38 16.03
N VAL A 15 22.32 19.43 15.68
CA VAL A 15 21.00 19.30 15.05
C VAL A 15 21.12 18.62 13.68
N ALA A 16 22.09 19.01 12.86
CA ALA A 16 22.34 18.37 11.57
C ALA A 16 22.68 16.88 11.71
N LEU A 17 23.50 16.51 12.70
CA LEU A 17 23.84 15.11 12.98
C LEU A 17 22.63 14.31 13.47
N ILE A 18 21.75 14.89 14.28
CA ILE A 18 20.51 14.23 14.73
C ILE A 18 19.56 13.99 13.55
N ILE A 19 19.40 14.97 12.65
CA ILE A 19 18.57 14.82 11.45
C ILE A 19 19.15 13.75 10.52
N LEU A 20 20.47 13.76 10.28
CA LEU A 20 21.14 12.76 9.45
C LEU A 20 21.06 11.35 10.05
N ALA A 21 21.24 11.22 11.37
CA ALA A 21 21.10 9.94 12.07
C ALA A 21 19.65 9.42 12.02
N GLY A 22 18.67 10.30 12.21
CA GLY A 22 17.25 9.97 12.08
C GLY A 22 16.89 9.49 10.68
N ALA A 23 17.36 10.19 9.65
CA ALA A 23 17.14 9.82 8.24
C ALA A 23 17.80 8.48 7.88
N ALA A 24 19.04 8.24 8.33
CA ALA A 24 19.75 6.98 8.10
C ALA A 24 19.09 5.79 8.79
N TRP A 25 18.62 5.97 10.03
CA TRP A 25 17.89 4.93 10.77
C TRP A 25 16.54 4.60 10.11
N PHE A 26 15.80 5.62 9.66
CA PHE A 26 14.53 5.47 8.95
C PHE A 26 14.67 4.72 7.62
N ALA A 27 15.74 4.97 6.87
CA ALA A 27 16.04 4.25 5.63
C ALA A 27 16.29 2.75 5.87
N VAL A 28 16.95 2.40 6.98
CA VAL A 28 17.26 0.99 7.32
C VAL A 28 16.06 0.23 7.88
N ASP A 29 15.18 0.88 8.65
CA ASP A 29 13.98 0.21 9.21
C ASP A 29 12.92 -0.06 8.14
N SER A 30 12.71 0.91 7.24
CA SER A 30 11.79 0.78 6.11
C SER A 30 12.19 -0.39 5.20
N ASP A 31 13.49 -0.56 4.95
CA ASP A 31 14.03 -1.61 4.07
C ASP A 31 13.78 -3.03 4.63
N LYS A 32 13.75 -3.23 5.96
CA LYS A 32 13.47 -4.56 6.55
C LYS A 32 12.00 -4.96 6.40
N ARG A 33 11.07 -4.02 6.59
CA ARG A 33 9.62 -4.27 6.47
C ARG A 33 9.25 -4.52 5.01
N VAL A 34 9.76 -3.70 4.09
CA VAL A 34 9.57 -3.86 2.65
C VAL A 34 10.17 -5.18 2.14
N ARG A 35 11.40 -5.53 2.55
CA ARG A 35 12.02 -6.82 2.18
C ARG A 35 11.31 -8.03 2.78
N ARG A 36 10.63 -7.89 3.91
CA ARG A 36 9.82 -8.97 4.50
C ARG A 36 8.52 -9.13 3.73
N PHE A 37 7.84 -8.03 3.42
CA PHE A 37 6.63 -8.03 2.61
C PHE A 37 6.90 -8.63 1.22
N ALA A 38 7.95 -8.17 0.53
CA ALA A 38 8.36 -8.68 -0.78
C ALA A 38 8.70 -10.18 -0.80
N ARG A 39 9.08 -10.75 0.35
CA ARG A 39 9.36 -12.20 0.50
C ARG A 39 8.20 -13.00 1.09
N SER A 40 7.15 -12.34 1.52
CA SER A 40 5.93 -12.95 2.07
C SER A 40 4.84 -13.03 1.00
N ASN A 41 3.83 -13.87 1.26
CA ASN A 41 2.57 -13.88 0.52
C ASN A 41 1.50 -13.01 1.22
N ASP A 42 1.93 -12.02 2.00
CA ASP A 42 1.02 -11.10 2.69
C ASP A 42 0.30 -10.20 1.68
N LEU A 43 -1.03 -10.15 1.73
CA LEU A 43 -1.82 -9.25 0.88
C LEU A 43 -1.61 -7.81 1.34
N ILE A 44 -1.72 -7.61 2.65
CA ILE A 44 -1.56 -6.35 3.36
C ILE A 44 -0.42 -6.54 4.36
N PRO A 45 0.44 -5.55 4.64
CA PRO A 45 1.58 -5.74 5.52
C PRO A 45 1.22 -6.40 6.88
N GLY A 46 1.67 -7.64 7.09
CA GLY A 46 1.41 -8.42 8.30
C GLY A 46 0.12 -9.25 8.28
N GLN A 47 -0.64 -9.25 7.18
CA GLN A 47 -1.83 -10.08 6.99
C GLN A 47 -1.67 -11.00 5.76
N PRO A 48 -1.62 -12.33 5.96
CA PRO A 48 -1.41 -13.29 4.87
C PRO A 48 -2.58 -13.30 3.87
N SER A 49 -2.27 -13.41 2.58
CA SER A 49 -3.27 -13.69 1.53
C SER A 49 -3.74 -15.16 1.58
N ARG A 50 -4.87 -15.45 0.93
CA ARG A 50 -5.33 -16.81 0.61
C ARG A 50 -4.85 -17.30 -0.76
N ALA A 51 -4.17 -16.45 -1.52
CA ALA A 51 -3.65 -16.77 -2.84
C ALA A 51 -2.59 -17.89 -2.77
N PRO A 52 -2.45 -18.70 -3.83
CA PRO A 52 -1.38 -19.68 -3.92
C PRO A 52 0.01 -19.07 -3.70
N ASP A 53 0.87 -19.73 -2.91
CA ASP A 53 2.19 -19.19 -2.55
C ASP A 53 3.09 -18.94 -3.76
N ASP A 54 2.91 -19.71 -4.84
CA ASP A 54 3.66 -19.55 -6.08
C ASP A 54 3.31 -18.24 -6.80
N TRP A 55 2.17 -17.61 -6.51
CA TRP A 55 1.79 -16.30 -7.08
C TRP A 55 2.73 -15.16 -6.69
N THR A 56 3.57 -15.35 -5.67
CA THR A 56 4.64 -14.40 -5.34
C THR A 56 5.72 -14.32 -6.41
N THR A 57 5.92 -15.38 -7.22
CA THR A 57 7.00 -15.48 -8.21
C THR A 57 6.54 -15.91 -9.61
N SER A 58 5.35 -16.48 -9.73
CA SER A 58 4.78 -16.97 -10.98
C SER A 58 4.55 -15.84 -12.00
N THR A 59 4.63 -16.19 -13.27
CA THR A 59 4.37 -15.29 -14.41
C THR A 59 2.97 -15.47 -15.00
N SER A 60 2.06 -16.18 -14.32
CA SER A 60 0.64 -16.20 -14.72
C SER A 60 0.04 -14.79 -14.65
N ARG A 61 -1.08 -14.57 -15.36
CA ARG A 61 -1.77 -13.28 -15.35
C ARG A 61 -2.28 -12.97 -13.95
N GLU A 62 -2.90 -13.95 -13.32
CA GLU A 62 -3.48 -13.88 -11.99
C GLU A 62 -2.42 -13.58 -10.93
N ALA A 63 -1.26 -14.23 -11.01
CA ALA A 63 -0.13 -13.93 -10.12
C ALA A 63 0.37 -12.48 -10.25
N ARG A 64 0.40 -11.93 -11.48
CA ARG A 64 0.74 -10.51 -11.69
C ARG A 64 -0.32 -9.57 -11.10
N MET A 65 -1.60 -9.89 -11.30
CA MET A 65 -2.73 -9.11 -10.77
C MET A 65 -2.71 -9.09 -9.24
N HIS A 66 -2.49 -10.24 -8.60
CA HIS A 66 -2.33 -10.35 -7.15
C HIS A 66 -1.18 -9.47 -6.63
N ARG A 67 -0.01 -9.50 -7.27
CA ARG A 67 1.11 -8.64 -6.88
C ARG A 67 0.81 -7.14 -7.05
N ARG A 68 0.03 -6.77 -8.08
CA ARG A 68 -0.41 -5.39 -8.29
C ARG A 68 -1.32 -4.90 -7.15
N ILE A 69 -2.30 -5.71 -6.76
CA ILE A 69 -3.14 -5.45 -5.59
C ILE A 69 -2.27 -5.21 -4.34
N ARG A 70 -1.33 -6.12 -4.09
CA ARG A 70 -0.40 -6.05 -2.96
C ARG A 70 0.43 -4.76 -2.93
N TYR A 71 0.98 -4.35 -4.06
CA TYR A 71 1.78 -3.12 -4.11
C TYR A 71 0.93 -1.88 -3.93
N ALA A 72 -0.25 -1.82 -4.57
CA ALA A 72 -1.16 -0.69 -4.45
C ALA A 72 -1.61 -0.48 -2.99
N ILE A 73 -2.06 -1.54 -2.31
CA ILE A 73 -2.49 -1.43 -0.91
C ILE A 73 -1.31 -1.15 0.04
N ALA A 74 -0.13 -1.71 -0.23
CA ALA A 74 1.07 -1.39 0.54
C ALA A 74 1.43 0.10 0.44
N ASP A 75 1.25 0.73 -0.71
CA ASP A 75 1.51 2.17 -0.89
C ASP A 75 0.48 3.04 -0.15
N VAL A 76 -0.79 2.61 -0.06
CA VAL A 76 -1.78 3.27 0.81
C VAL A 76 -1.32 3.22 2.27
N HIS A 77 -0.84 2.06 2.75
CA HIS A 77 -0.34 1.88 4.12
C HIS A 77 0.94 2.66 4.43
N GLN A 78 1.69 3.08 3.40
CA GLN A 78 2.87 3.94 3.55
C GLN A 78 2.53 5.42 3.73
N ASN A 79 1.29 5.84 3.51
CA ASN A 79 0.89 7.24 3.67
C ASN A 79 0.85 7.62 5.16
N PRO A 80 1.75 8.50 5.65
CA PRO A 80 1.83 8.87 7.06
C PRO A 80 0.64 9.72 7.52
N TRP A 81 -0.06 10.39 6.61
CA TRP A 81 -1.20 11.23 6.96
C TRP A 81 -2.40 10.40 7.43
N ILE A 82 -2.63 9.25 6.81
CA ILE A 82 -3.68 8.32 7.18
C ILE A 82 -3.45 7.78 8.59
N ALA A 83 -2.23 7.40 8.92
CA ALA A 83 -1.90 6.83 10.24
C ALA A 83 -2.13 7.80 11.42
N ASN A 84 -2.20 9.11 11.16
CA ASN A 84 -2.38 10.15 12.19
C ASN A 84 -3.83 10.62 12.35
N ASP A 85 -4.78 10.15 11.52
CA ASP A 85 -6.21 10.48 11.62
C ASP A 85 -7.04 9.20 11.85
N ALA A 86 -7.65 9.08 13.03
CA ALA A 86 -8.40 7.89 13.40
C ALA A 86 -9.59 7.58 12.46
N GLY A 87 -10.18 8.61 11.83
CA GLY A 87 -11.25 8.41 10.84
C GLY A 87 -10.70 7.82 9.55
N LEU A 88 -9.58 8.33 9.04
CA LEU A 88 -8.91 7.78 7.86
C LEU A 88 -8.36 6.37 8.09
N VAL A 89 -7.88 6.06 9.30
CA VAL A 89 -7.51 4.68 9.67
C VAL A 89 -8.70 3.74 9.53
N ALA A 90 -9.87 4.12 10.07
CA ALA A 90 -11.07 3.28 9.98
C ALA A 90 -11.52 3.08 8.52
N GLU A 91 -11.40 4.11 7.67
CA GLU A 91 -11.71 3.97 6.24
C GLU A 91 -10.69 3.09 5.49
N ARG A 92 -9.41 3.22 5.82
CA ARG A 92 -8.37 2.32 5.29
C ARG A 92 -8.63 0.86 5.71
N ASP A 93 -9.06 0.62 6.95
CA ASP A 93 -9.38 -0.74 7.40
C ASP A 93 -10.60 -1.33 6.65
N ARG A 94 -11.56 -0.49 6.19
CA ARG A 94 -12.63 -0.93 5.28
C ARG A 94 -12.12 -1.23 3.87
N LEU A 95 -11.18 -0.41 3.38
CA LEU A 95 -10.50 -0.66 2.11
C LEU A 95 -9.72 -1.98 2.15
N ASP A 96 -9.02 -2.26 3.25
CA ASP A 96 -8.31 -3.50 3.49
C ASP A 96 -9.24 -4.71 3.34
N ALA A 97 -10.44 -4.66 3.93
CA ALA A 97 -11.45 -5.71 3.78
C ALA A 97 -11.92 -5.87 2.32
N ALA A 98 -12.20 -4.77 1.62
CA ALA A 98 -12.59 -4.82 0.21
C ALA A 98 -11.47 -5.39 -0.68
N VAL A 99 -10.20 -5.09 -0.37
CA VAL A 99 -9.03 -5.63 -1.08
C VAL A 99 -8.89 -7.14 -0.87
N PHE A 100 -9.18 -7.65 0.32
CA PHE A 100 -9.27 -9.10 0.54
C PHE A 100 -10.37 -9.74 -0.30
N ASP A 101 -11.55 -9.13 -0.39
CA ASP A 101 -12.63 -9.63 -1.23
C ASP A 101 -12.25 -9.61 -2.73
N LEU A 102 -11.50 -8.61 -3.18
CA LEU A 102 -10.96 -8.55 -4.55
C LEU A 102 -9.98 -9.68 -4.84
N ASP A 103 -9.06 -9.94 -3.90
CA ASP A 103 -8.08 -11.02 -4.02
C ASP A 103 -8.76 -12.40 -4.01
N ASP A 104 -9.78 -12.58 -3.16
CA ASP A 104 -10.61 -13.80 -3.14
C ASP A 104 -11.35 -14.02 -4.46
N LYS A 105 -11.88 -12.96 -5.10
CA LYS A 105 -12.49 -13.03 -6.44
C LYS A 105 -11.47 -13.40 -7.52
N LEU A 106 -10.25 -12.85 -7.44
CA LEU A 106 -9.16 -13.20 -8.35
C LEU A 106 -8.77 -14.69 -8.22
N ILE A 107 -8.70 -15.19 -6.98
CA ILE A 107 -8.46 -16.60 -6.69
C ILE A 107 -9.59 -17.46 -7.28
N HIS A 108 -10.85 -17.07 -7.07
CA HIS A 108 -12.00 -17.74 -7.67
C HIS A 108 -11.90 -17.79 -9.20
N ALA A 109 -11.67 -16.65 -9.85
CA ALA A 109 -11.54 -16.55 -11.30
C ALA A 109 -10.44 -17.48 -11.86
N SER A 110 -9.32 -17.63 -11.13
CA SER A 110 -8.22 -18.53 -11.51
C SER A 110 -8.63 -20.01 -11.60
N THR A 111 -9.71 -20.39 -10.90
CA THR A 111 -10.24 -21.76 -10.88
C THR A 111 -11.31 -22.02 -11.94
N LEU A 112 -11.85 -20.97 -12.56
CA LEU A 112 -12.93 -21.10 -13.55
C LEU A 112 -12.43 -21.69 -14.87
N PRO A 113 -13.28 -22.39 -15.64
CA PRO A 113 -12.99 -22.71 -17.02
C PRO A 113 -12.70 -21.46 -17.85
N GLU A 114 -12.00 -21.60 -18.98
CA GLU A 114 -11.65 -20.48 -19.87
C GLU A 114 -12.89 -19.67 -20.30
N GLU A 115 -14.01 -20.37 -20.52
CA GLU A 115 -15.33 -19.81 -20.74
C GLU A 115 -15.84 -19.12 -19.45
N GLY A 116 -15.71 -17.79 -19.40
CA GLY A 116 -16.14 -16.94 -18.28
C GLY A 116 -14.99 -16.36 -17.46
N ARG A 117 -13.83 -17.04 -17.42
CA ARG A 117 -12.63 -16.55 -16.76
C ARG A 117 -12.18 -15.20 -17.32
N GLU A 118 -12.14 -15.06 -18.64
CA GLU A 118 -11.59 -13.85 -19.26
C GLU A 118 -12.38 -12.59 -18.89
N SER A 119 -13.72 -12.65 -18.95
CA SER A 119 -14.59 -11.53 -18.58
C SER A 119 -14.48 -11.16 -17.09
N GLU A 120 -14.30 -12.16 -16.21
CA GLU A 120 -14.13 -11.91 -14.78
C GLU A 120 -12.76 -11.29 -14.50
N LEU A 121 -11.70 -11.79 -15.15
CA LEU A 121 -10.36 -11.21 -15.05
C LEU A 121 -10.29 -9.79 -15.62
N GLU A 122 -11.01 -9.47 -16.69
CA GLU A 122 -11.10 -8.09 -17.22
C GLU A 122 -11.80 -7.15 -16.23
N ALA A 123 -12.90 -7.59 -15.62
CA ALA A 123 -13.61 -6.81 -14.63
C ALA A 123 -12.73 -6.54 -13.41
N ILE A 124 -12.08 -7.58 -12.87
CA ILE A 124 -11.14 -7.48 -11.76
C ILE A 124 -9.97 -6.56 -12.13
N ASP A 125 -9.41 -6.66 -13.33
CA ASP A 125 -8.30 -5.81 -13.78
C ASP A 125 -8.66 -4.32 -13.76
N ALA A 126 -9.88 -3.97 -14.18
CA ALA A 126 -10.37 -2.60 -14.11
C ALA A 126 -10.48 -2.09 -12.66
N ALA A 127 -10.92 -2.93 -11.72
CA ALA A 127 -10.94 -2.58 -10.30
C ALA A 127 -9.52 -2.41 -9.72
N ILE A 128 -8.56 -3.24 -10.15
CA ILE A 128 -7.14 -3.09 -9.76
C ILE A 128 -6.57 -1.76 -10.24
N VAL A 129 -6.87 -1.34 -11.47
CA VAL A 129 -6.40 -0.05 -12.01
C VAL A 129 -6.89 1.12 -11.14
N GLU A 130 -8.15 1.11 -10.71
CA GLU A 130 -8.67 2.16 -9.80
C GLU A 130 -8.00 2.13 -8.42
N LEU A 131 -7.69 0.93 -7.90
CA LEU A 131 -6.93 0.78 -6.67
C LEU A 131 -5.48 1.29 -6.82
N GLU A 132 -4.84 1.08 -7.97
CA GLU A 132 -3.47 1.55 -8.25
C GLU A 132 -3.37 3.08 -8.34
N GLU A 133 -4.44 3.76 -8.75
CA GLU A 133 -4.49 5.23 -8.77
C GLU A 133 -4.75 5.85 -7.38
N LEU A 134 -5.31 5.07 -6.45
CA LEU A 134 -5.70 5.56 -5.14
C LEU A 134 -4.52 6.12 -4.32
N PRO A 135 -3.36 5.44 -4.17
CA PRO A 135 -2.22 5.99 -3.43
C PRO A 135 -1.87 7.41 -3.85
N LYS A 136 -1.79 7.66 -5.17
CA LYS A 136 -1.49 8.99 -5.71
C LYS A 136 -2.54 10.03 -5.30
N LYS A 137 -3.84 9.72 -5.45
CA LYS A 137 -4.93 10.61 -5.03
C LYS A 137 -4.79 10.98 -3.55
N LEU A 138 -4.48 10.00 -2.69
CA LEU A 138 -4.33 10.21 -1.25
C LEU A 138 -3.12 11.06 -0.86
N TRP A 139 -2.10 11.16 -1.71
CA TRP A 139 -0.97 12.08 -1.50
C TRP A 139 -1.25 13.50 -1.99
N GLU A 140 -2.13 13.66 -2.97
CA GLU A 140 -2.39 14.93 -3.65
C GLU A 140 -3.60 15.70 -3.07
N THR A 141 -4.48 15.05 -2.31
CA THR A 141 -5.74 15.63 -1.85
C THR A 141 -5.82 15.90 -0.33
N PRO A 142 -6.64 16.89 0.12
CA PRO A 142 -6.93 17.11 1.55
C PRO A 142 -7.72 15.95 2.19
N ALA A 143 -7.67 15.85 3.52
CA ALA A 143 -8.25 14.73 4.28
C ALA A 143 -9.75 14.47 4.02
N GLU A 144 -10.57 15.51 3.81
CA GLU A 144 -11.99 15.30 3.48
C GLU A 144 -12.18 14.60 2.13
N GLN A 145 -11.35 14.93 1.14
CA GLN A 145 -11.37 14.32 -0.18
C GLN A 145 -10.81 12.89 -0.14
N GLN A 146 -9.79 12.63 0.68
CA GLN A 146 -9.21 11.30 0.87
C GLN A 146 -10.26 10.26 1.29
N ARG A 147 -11.20 10.62 2.19
CA ARG A 147 -12.31 9.72 2.57
C ARG A 147 -13.20 9.39 1.38
N SER A 148 -13.58 10.40 0.61
CA SER A 148 -14.37 10.21 -0.60
C SER A 148 -13.64 9.35 -1.64
N ASP A 149 -12.33 9.50 -1.77
CA ASP A 149 -11.51 8.72 -2.71
C ASP A 149 -11.40 7.25 -2.28
N ILE A 150 -11.26 6.98 -0.97
CA ILE A 150 -11.29 5.62 -0.40
C ILE A 150 -12.67 4.97 -0.61
N ASP A 151 -13.76 5.68 -0.28
CA ASP A 151 -15.12 5.17 -0.47
C ASP A 151 -15.42 4.85 -1.94
N ALA A 152 -14.95 5.71 -2.86
CA ALA A 152 -15.10 5.47 -4.30
C ALA A 152 -14.33 4.21 -4.75
N ALA A 153 -13.12 3.99 -4.23
CA ALA A 153 -12.34 2.78 -4.51
C ALA A 153 -13.04 1.52 -3.97
N ILE A 154 -13.52 1.55 -2.72
CA ILE A 154 -14.30 0.46 -2.12
C ILE A 154 -15.53 0.13 -2.97
N SER A 155 -16.28 1.15 -3.39
CA SER A 155 -17.47 0.99 -4.24
C SER A 155 -17.13 0.39 -5.61
N THR A 156 -15.99 0.73 -6.19
CA THR A 156 -15.53 0.12 -7.45
C THR A 156 -15.16 -1.35 -7.27
N ILE A 157 -14.40 -1.67 -6.23
CA ILE A 157 -14.01 -3.05 -5.90
C ILE A 157 -15.24 -3.91 -5.57
N GLY A 158 -16.26 -3.34 -4.92
CA GLY A 158 -17.50 -4.05 -4.60
C GLY A 158 -18.38 -4.37 -5.81
N ARG A 159 -18.15 -3.76 -6.97
CA ARG A 159 -18.97 -3.93 -8.19
C ARG A 159 -18.52 -5.06 -9.11
N VAL A 160 -17.28 -5.51 -8.97
CA VAL A 160 -16.75 -6.71 -9.64
C VAL A 160 -17.13 -7.96 -8.86
#